data_AF-U7QBE9-F1
#
_entry.id   AF-U7QBE9-F1
#
_cell.length_a   1.000
_cell.length_b   1.000
_cell.length_c   1.000
_cell.angle_alpha   90.00
_cell.angle_beta   90.00
_cell.angle_gamma   90.00
#
_symmetry.space_group_name_H-M   'P 1'
#
loop_
_entity.id
_entity.type
_entity.pdbx_description
1 polymer ?
#
loop_
_entity_poly.entity_id
_entity_poly.type
_entity_poly.pdbx_seq_one_letter_code
_entity_poly.pdbx_strand_id
1 'polypeptide(L)'
;MTTNQLTVLGTYKTNFFDEGGATIPAFDPETNRLFVINDADGVIDILDIYNPTNPTKISELEIYNFGSTPTGVAVQNGIVAVAVQSESDIEH
;
A
#
# COMPACT_ATOMS: atom_id res chain seq x y z
N MET A 1 2.13 -35.77 -10.87
CA MET A 1 2.98 -34.63 -10.44
C MET A 1 2.31 -33.37 -10.97
N THR A 2 1.57 -32.65 -10.14
CA THR A 2 0.90 -31.40 -10.55
C THR A 2 1.84 -30.26 -10.18
N THR A 3 2.36 -29.54 -11.16
CA THR A 3 3.22 -28.37 -10.93
C THR A 3 2.33 -27.22 -10.47
N ASN A 4 2.47 -26.79 -9.22
CA ASN A 4 1.84 -25.56 -8.75
C ASN A 4 2.54 -24.38 -9.44
N GLN A 5 1.88 -23.78 -10.42
CA GLN A 5 2.35 -22.59 -11.12
C GLN A 5 1.59 -21.36 -10.60
N LEU A 6 2.30 -20.28 -10.32
CA LEU A 6 1.69 -18.99 -10.03
C LEU A 6 1.39 -18.28 -11.35
N THR A 7 0.15 -17.84 -11.53
CA THR A 7 -0.28 -16.99 -12.64
C THR A 7 -0.70 -15.64 -12.08
N VAL A 8 -0.29 -14.55 -12.73
CA VAL A 8 -0.73 -13.20 -12.35
C VAL A 8 -2.26 -13.12 -12.50
N LEU A 9 -2.93 -12.68 -11.43
CA LEU A 9 -4.39 -12.56 -11.40
C LEU A 9 -4.87 -11.15 -11.80
N GLY A 10 -4.16 -10.12 -11.36
CA GLY A 10 -4.49 -8.72 -11.62
C GLY A 10 -3.29 -7.81 -11.35
N THR A 11 -3.38 -6.54 -11.74
CA THR A 11 -2.33 -5.55 -11.51
C THR A 11 -2.94 -4.18 -11.27
N TYR A 12 -2.36 -3.43 -10.34
CA TYR A 12 -2.60 -2.01 -10.15
C TYR A 12 -1.32 -1.25 -10.47
N LYS A 13 -1.43 -0.10 -11.14
CA LYS A 13 -0.28 0.73 -11.53
C LYS A 13 -0.56 2.18 -11.12
N THR A 14 0.38 2.77 -10.40
CA THR A 14 0.35 4.18 -9.99
C THR A 14 0.93 5.12 -11.06
N ASN A 15 1.48 4.58 -12.16
CA ASN A 15 2.15 5.29 -13.26
C ASN A 15 3.47 5.98 -12.89
N PHE A 16 3.98 5.81 -11.67
CA PHE A 16 5.32 6.25 -11.27
C PHE A 16 6.37 5.17 -11.59
N PHE A 17 7.55 5.61 -12.06
CA PHE A 17 8.70 4.76 -12.39
C PHE A 17 9.93 5.44 -11.78
N ASP A 18 10.72 4.71 -10.98
CA ASP A 18 11.98 5.18 -10.35
C ASP A 18 11.89 6.19 -9.18
N GLU A 19 10.70 6.58 -8.72
CA GLU A 19 10.50 7.57 -7.62
C GLU A 19 10.10 6.95 -6.27
N GLY A 20 10.27 5.64 -6.12
CA GLY A 20 9.68 4.88 -5.01
C GLY A 20 8.43 4.14 -5.49
N GLY A 21 8.34 2.86 -5.12
CA GLY A 21 7.30 1.96 -5.60
C GLY A 21 6.28 1.65 -4.52
N ALA A 22 5.26 0.87 -4.89
CA ALA A 22 4.38 0.23 -3.93
C ALA A 22 5.18 -0.66 -2.97
N THR A 23 5.26 -0.27 -1.70
CA THR A 23 5.96 -1.05 -0.67
C THR A 23 4.98 -1.57 0.38
N ILE A 24 5.17 -2.82 0.80
CA ILE A 24 4.45 -3.54 1.86
C ILE A 24 2.91 -3.42 1.78
N PRO A 25 2.22 -4.29 1.01
CA PRO A 25 0.76 -4.32 1.05
C PRO A 25 0.24 -4.96 2.33
N ALA A 26 -0.75 -4.33 2.99
CA ALA A 26 -1.52 -4.92 4.08
C ALA A 26 -2.95 -5.22 3.62
N PHE A 27 -3.40 -6.47 3.74
CA PHE A 27 -4.72 -6.90 3.27
C PHE A 27 -5.70 -7.06 4.43
N ASP A 28 -6.85 -6.41 4.33
CA ASP A 28 -7.99 -6.61 5.23
C ASP A 28 -9.04 -7.53 4.58
N PRO A 29 -9.18 -8.79 5.05
CA PRO A 29 -10.13 -9.74 4.47
C PRO A 29 -11.60 -9.41 4.78
N GLU A 30 -11.90 -8.62 5.82
CA GLU A 30 -13.29 -8.27 6.14
C GLU A 30 -13.85 -7.26 5.14
N THR A 31 -13.01 -6.34 4.66
CA THR A 31 -13.42 -5.26 3.76
C THR A 31 -12.95 -5.44 2.32
N ASN A 32 -12.15 -6.47 2.02
CA ASN A 32 -11.46 -6.66 0.74
C ASN A 32 -10.62 -5.45 0.32
N ARG A 33 -9.89 -4.87 1.28
CA ARG A 33 -9.06 -3.68 1.04
C ARG A 33 -7.58 -4.02 1.13
N LEU A 34 -6.81 -3.45 0.21
CA LEU A 34 -5.35 -3.45 0.26
C LEU A 34 -4.88 -2.04 0.61
N PHE A 35 -4.06 -1.93 1.65
CA PHE A 35 -3.37 -0.70 2.01
C PHE A 35 -1.93 -0.80 1.48
N VAL A 36 -1.54 0.14 0.63
CA VAL A 36 -0.27 0.09 -0.10
C VAL A 36 0.46 1.41 0.13
N ILE A 37 1.71 1.35 0.58
CA ILE A 37 2.53 2.56 0.65
C ILE A 37 2.83 3.01 -0.77
N ASN A 38 2.50 4.26 -1.09
CA ASN A 38 2.86 4.93 -2.32
C ASN A 38 3.88 6.03 -1.99
N ASP A 39 5.16 5.65 -2.04
CA ASP A 39 6.29 6.52 -1.69
C ASP A 39 6.40 7.73 -2.64
N ALA A 40 5.98 7.60 -3.90
CA ALA A 40 6.04 8.68 -4.89
C ALA A 40 5.14 9.87 -4.50
N ASP A 41 3.99 9.57 -3.90
CA ASP A 41 3.03 10.58 -3.42
C ASP A 41 3.13 10.80 -1.89
N GLY A 42 3.93 10.00 -1.17
CA GLY A 42 4.03 10.05 0.30
C GLY A 42 2.72 9.67 1.03
N VAL A 43 1.89 8.82 0.42
CA VAL A 43 0.56 8.44 0.94
C VAL A 43 0.44 6.92 1.13
N ILE A 44 -0.63 6.49 1.79
CA ILE A 44 -1.11 5.11 1.72
C ILE A 44 -2.28 5.04 0.75
N ASP A 45 -2.12 4.35 -0.37
CA ASP A 45 -3.22 4.02 -1.28
C ASP A 45 -4.15 2.97 -0.64
N ILE A 46 -5.45 3.19 -0.75
CA ILE A 46 -6.48 2.22 -0.34
C ILE A 46 -7.12 1.66 -1.60
N LEU A 47 -6.83 0.40 -1.89
CA LEU A 47 -7.36 -0.32 -3.05
C LEU A 47 -8.51 -1.23 -2.63
N ASP A 48 -9.61 -1.19 -3.36
CA ASP A 48 -10.63 -2.24 -3.37
C ASP A 48 -10.15 -3.39 -4.26
N ILE A 49 -10.12 -4.60 -3.69
CA ILE A 49 -9.75 -5.83 -4.37
C ILE A 49 -10.87 -6.88 -4.34
N TYR A 50 -12.14 -6.47 -4.15
CA TYR A 50 -13.30 -7.36 -4.26
C TYR A 50 -13.31 -8.13 -5.58
N ASN A 51 -12.94 -7.47 -6.68
CA ASN A 51 -12.53 -8.15 -7.91
C ASN A 51 -10.99 -8.13 -8.03
N PRO A 52 -10.29 -9.22 -7.66
CA PRO A 52 -8.84 -9.24 -7.68
C PRO A 52 -8.22 -9.23 -9.09
N THR A 53 -9.02 -9.44 -10.15
CA THR A 53 -8.54 -9.28 -11.53
C THR A 53 -8.52 -7.82 -11.97
N ASN A 54 -9.17 -6.92 -11.24
CA ASN A 54 -9.22 -5.49 -11.53
C ASN A 54 -9.25 -4.66 -10.23
N PRO A 55 -8.12 -4.58 -9.49
CA PRO A 55 -8.00 -3.71 -8.33
C PRO A 55 -8.28 -2.24 -8.68
N THR A 56 -8.93 -1.51 -7.77
CA THR A 56 -9.23 -0.09 -7.97
C THR A 56 -8.88 0.74 -6.75
N LYS A 57 -8.22 1.89 -6.93
CA LYS A 57 -8.00 2.84 -5.84
C LYS A 57 -9.31 3.52 -5.48
N ILE A 58 -9.72 3.40 -4.22
CA ILE A 58 -10.97 3.96 -3.70
C ILE A 58 -10.74 5.15 -2.78
N SER A 59 -9.54 5.28 -2.20
CA SER A 59 -9.16 6.39 -1.31
C SER A 59 -7.64 6.38 -1.09
N GLU A 60 -7.15 7.35 -0.31
CA GLU A 60 -5.78 7.45 0.15
C GLU A 60 -5.73 8.06 1.56
N LEU A 61 -4.67 7.77 2.30
CA LEU A 61 -4.37 8.38 3.58
C LEU A 61 -3.16 9.30 3.44
N GLU A 62 -3.37 10.58 3.71
CA GLU A 62 -2.31 11.59 3.77
C GLU A 62 -1.50 11.44 5.06
N ILE A 63 -0.17 11.37 4.94
CA ILE A 63 0.74 11.09 6.06
C ILE A 63 1.54 12.32 6.53
N TYR A 64 1.60 13.40 5.74
CA TYR A 64 2.45 14.59 6.01
C TYR A 64 2.21 15.27 7.37
N ASN A 65 1.04 15.09 8.00
CA ASN A 65 0.76 15.63 9.33
C ASN A 65 1.37 14.79 10.47
N PHE A 66 1.90 13.61 10.16
CA PHE A 66 2.37 12.60 11.13
C PHE A 66 3.88 12.32 11.03
N GLY A 67 4.57 12.93 10.06
CA GLY A 67 5.98 12.74 9.76
C GLY A 67 6.22 12.81 8.26
N SER A 68 7.37 12.30 7.82
CA SER A 68 7.77 12.39 6.42
C SER A 68 7.18 11.24 5.61
N THR A 69 7.92 10.15 5.45
CA THR A 69 7.57 9.05 4.57
C THR A 69 7.03 7.86 5.37
N PRO A 70 5.87 7.29 5.00
CA PRO A 70 5.43 6.02 5.56
C PRO A 70 6.42 4.90 5.22
N THR A 71 6.82 4.09 6.20
CA THR A 71 7.79 3.00 6.01
C THR A 71 7.21 1.61 6.28
N GLY A 72 5.97 1.55 6.75
CA GLY A 72 5.29 0.28 7.03
C GLY A 72 3.80 0.47 7.27
N VAL A 73 3.01 -0.52 6.87
CA VAL A 73 1.57 -0.58 7.12
C VAL A 73 1.15 -1.99 7.55
N ALA A 74 0.24 -2.07 8.51
CA ALA A 74 -0.37 -3.31 8.99
C ALA A 74 -1.86 -3.10 9.23
N VAL A 75 -2.67 -4.14 9.04
CA VAL A 75 -4.11 -4.11 9.34
C VAL A 75 -4.53 -5.33 10.15
N GLN A 76 -5.35 -5.10 11.17
CA GLN A 76 -5.87 -6.13 12.05
C GLN A 76 -7.22 -5.66 12.62
N ASN A 77 -8.28 -6.46 12.47
CA ASN A 77 -9.60 -6.21 13.04
C ASN A 77 -10.14 -4.79 12.70
N GLY A 78 -9.99 -4.38 11.44
CA GLY A 78 -10.40 -3.06 10.95
C GLY A 78 -9.52 -1.88 11.41
N ILE A 79 -8.44 -2.12 12.16
CA ILE A 79 -7.49 -1.08 12.58
C ILE A 79 -6.29 -1.11 11.64
N VAL A 80 -5.97 0.05 11.06
CA VAL A 80 -4.78 0.26 10.24
C VAL A 80 -3.70 0.96 11.08
N ALA A 81 -2.54 0.35 11.20
CA ALA A 81 -1.36 0.92 11.85
C ALA A 81 -0.33 1.29 10.79
N VAL A 82 0.24 2.50 10.89
CA VAL A 82 1.23 3.03 9.95
C VAL A 82 2.48 3.43 10.72
N ALA A 83 3.64 2.97 10.27
CA ALA A 83 4.94 3.47 10.72
C ALA A 83 5.37 4.61 9.80
N VAL A 84 5.77 5.73 10.38
CA VAL A 84 6.17 6.95 9.67
C VAL A 84 7.57 7.34 10.12
N GLN A 85 8.43 7.72 9.17
CA GLN A 85 9.75 8.26 9.48
C GLN A 85 9.61 9.63 10.16
N SER A 86 10.47 9.89 11.15
CA SER A 86 10.52 11.19 11.83
C SER A 86 11.07 12.27 10.88
N GLU A 87 10.50 13.47 10.94
CA GLU A 87 11.03 14.67 10.28
C GLU A 87 12.48 14.99 10.70
N SER A 88 12.87 14.60 11.93
CA SER A 88 14.24 14.80 12.43
C SER A 88 15.29 13.89 11.81
N ASP A 89 14.86 12.83 11.12
CA ASP A 89 15.72 11.78 10.58
C ASP A 89 16.00 11.98 9.08
N ILE A 90 15.59 13.11 8.51
CA ILE A 90 16.02 13.55 7.19
C ILE A 90 17.45 14.08 7.33
N GLU A 91 18.44 13.27 6.94
CA GLU A 91 19.85 13.70 6.90
C GLU A 91 19.99 15.01 6.11
N HIS A 92 20.81 15.91 6.64
CA HIS A 92 21.37 17.05 5.90
C HIS A 92 22.38 16.57 4.86
#